data_AF-A0A942P0T3-F1
#
_entry.id   AF-A0A942P0T3-F1
#
_cell.length_a   1.000
_cell.length_b   1.000
_cell.length_c   1.000
_cell.angle_alpha   90.00
_cell.angle_beta   90.00
_cell.angle_gamma   90.00
#
_symmetry.space_group_name_H-M   'P 1'
#
loop_
_entity.id
_entity.type
_entity.pdbx_description
1 polymer ?
#
loop_
_entity_poly.entity_id
_entity_poly.type
_entity_poly.pdbx_seq_one_letter_code
_entity_poly.pdbx_strand_id
1 'polypeptide(L)'
;MNAKLTILKLEQHLKLINTLVYRRRIRLESFRYQPLDKPEAALFSLADDLSGEVILPNSYWADWQRNFILHGNFCLPLDWDTDSPIALF
;
A
#
# COMPACT_ATOMS: atom_id res chain seq x y z
N MET A 1 4.60 -7.06 33.26
CA MET A 1 3.62 -8.16 33.11
C MET A 1 4.21 -9.13 32.08
N ASN A 2 4.80 -10.23 32.55
CA ASN A 2 5.69 -11.09 31.75
C ASN A 2 4.85 -12.16 31.03
N ALA A 3 4.59 -12.02 29.73
CA ALA A 3 3.77 -12.95 28.97
C ALA A 3 4.56 -14.25 28.68
N LYS A 4 4.56 -15.20 29.62
CA LYS A 4 4.99 -16.59 29.33
C LYS A 4 3.96 -17.22 28.39
N LEU A 5 4.25 -17.22 27.10
CA LEU A 5 3.49 -17.99 26.12
C LEU A 5 3.88 -19.46 26.22
N THR A 6 2.91 -20.33 26.47
CA THR A 6 3.07 -21.79 26.38
C THR A 6 3.32 -22.20 24.91
N ILE A 7 4.09 -23.25 24.67
CA ILE A 7 4.41 -23.76 23.32
C ILE A 7 3.15 -23.92 22.44
N LEU A 8 2.07 -24.49 22.99
CA LEU A 8 0.78 -24.63 22.30
C LEU A 8 0.20 -23.29 21.78
N LYS A 9 0.36 -22.20 22.55
CA LYS A 9 -0.11 -20.87 22.12
C LYS A 9 0.75 -20.32 20.99
N LEU A 10 2.07 -20.56 21.02
CA LEU A 10 2.96 -20.17 19.94
C LEU A 10 2.63 -20.92 18.64
N GLU A 11 2.40 -22.23 18.73
CA GLU A 11 2.04 -23.05 17.56
C GLU A 11 0.74 -22.60 16.91
N GLN A 12 -0.31 -22.34 17.72
CA GLN A 12 -1.58 -21.82 17.21
C GLN A 12 -1.41 -20.43 16.56
N HIS A 13 -0.62 -19.56 17.18
CA HIS A 13 -0.38 -18.22 16.66
C HIS A 13 0.43 -18.26 15.35
N LEU A 14 1.46 -19.11 15.27
CA LEU A 14 2.24 -19.32 14.05
C LEU A 14 1.37 -19.90 12.92
N LYS A 15 0.45 -20.83 13.22
CA LYS A 15 -0.50 -21.35 12.22
C LYS A 15 -1.39 -20.25 11.64
N LEU A 16 -1.86 -19.34 12.49
CA LEU A 16 -2.70 -18.22 12.08
C LEU A 16 -1.91 -17.20 11.26
N ILE A 17 -0.73 -16.80 11.74
CA ILE A 17 0.16 -15.86 11.04
C ILE A 17 0.58 -16.44 9.69
N ASN A 18 1.03 -17.70 9.61
CA ASN A 18 1.47 -18.33 8.36
C ASN A 18 0.39 -18.36 7.27
N THR A 19 -0.89 -18.44 7.67
CA THR A 19 -2.01 -18.36 6.72
C THR A 19 -2.15 -16.95 6.12
N LEU A 20 -1.81 -15.93 6.92
CA LEU A 20 -1.88 -14.51 6.56
C LEU A 20 -0.55 -13.97 6.05
N VAL A 21 0.49 -14.80 5.92
CA VAL A 21 1.76 -14.39 5.32
C VAL A 21 1.54 -14.19 3.84
N TYR A 22 1.66 -12.94 3.40
CA TYR A 22 1.74 -12.59 1.99
C TYR A 22 2.84 -13.39 1.32
N ARG A 23 2.45 -14.32 0.45
CA ARG A 23 3.35 -15.28 -0.19
C ARG A 23 4.25 -14.62 -1.21
N ARG A 24 3.77 -13.55 -1.84
CA ARG A 24 4.48 -12.78 -2.86
C ARG A 24 4.33 -11.31 -2.61
N ARG A 25 5.34 -10.58 -3.08
CA ARG A 25 5.61 -9.22 -2.68
C ARG A 25 6.19 -8.44 -3.86
N ILE A 26 5.57 -7.30 -4.21
CA ILE A 26 6.05 -6.39 -5.24
C ILE A 26 6.23 -5.01 -4.64
N ARG A 27 7.33 -4.37 -5.00
CA ARG A 27 7.62 -3.00 -4.58
C ARG A 27 6.62 -2.07 -5.26
N LEU A 28 5.97 -1.22 -4.50
CA LEU A 28 5.19 -0.12 -5.06
C LEU A 28 6.09 0.79 -5.91
N GLU A 29 5.57 1.22 -7.05
CA GLU A 29 6.21 2.26 -7.83
C GLU A 29 6.01 3.63 -7.17
N SER A 30 6.76 4.61 -7.67
CA SER A 30 6.60 6.00 -7.24
C SER A 30 5.20 6.50 -7.59
N PHE A 31 4.65 7.35 -6.72
CA PHE A 31 3.36 7.98 -6.96
C PHE A 31 3.54 9.40 -7.48
N ARG A 32 2.50 9.92 -8.12
CA ARG A 32 2.36 11.33 -8.49
C ARG A 32 1.46 12.01 -7.47
N TYR A 33 2.00 13.03 -6.84
CA TYR A 33 1.33 13.85 -5.85
C TYR A 33 0.90 15.18 -6.47
N GLN A 34 -0.35 15.56 -6.23
CA GLN A 34 -0.88 16.87 -6.59
C GLN A 34 -1.62 17.48 -5.40
N PRO A 35 -1.16 18.60 -4.85
CA PRO A 35 -1.87 19.30 -3.80
C PRO A 35 -3.14 19.97 -4.35
N LEU A 36 -4.19 19.99 -3.54
CA LEU A 36 -5.46 20.64 -3.83
C LEU A 36 -5.74 21.72 -2.78
N ASP A 37 -6.27 22.85 -3.23
CA ASP A 37 -6.69 23.93 -2.33
C ASP A 37 -8.07 23.68 -1.70
N LYS A 38 -8.89 22.84 -2.34
CA LYS A 38 -10.23 22.45 -1.89
C LYS A 38 -10.41 20.93 -1.95
N PRO A 39 -11.32 20.36 -1.14
CA PRO A 39 -11.58 18.91 -1.14
C PRO A 39 -12.30 18.43 -2.40
N GLU A 40 -12.86 19.35 -3.19
CA GLU A 40 -13.60 19.06 -4.42
C GLU A 40 -12.64 19.05 -5.60
N ALA A 41 -12.30 17.86 -6.11
CA ALA A 41 -11.55 17.71 -7.35
C ALA A 41 -12.24 16.73 -8.30
N ALA A 42 -12.25 17.08 -9.59
CA ALA A 42 -12.82 16.25 -10.64
C ALA A 42 -11.83 15.12 -11.00
N LEU A 43 -11.98 13.96 -10.34
CA LEU A 43 -11.12 12.78 -10.49
C LEU A 43 -10.90 12.34 -11.96
N PHE A 44 -11.88 12.58 -12.84
CA PHE A 44 -11.85 12.12 -14.24
C PHE A 44 -10.96 12.96 -15.18
N SER A 45 -10.54 14.16 -14.77
CA SER A 45 -9.67 15.03 -15.58
C SER A 45 -8.17 14.76 -15.39
N LEU A 46 -7.81 13.92 -14.42
CA LEU A 46 -6.42 13.70 -13.99
C LEU A 46 -5.69 12.55 -14.69
N ALA A 47 -6.40 11.75 -15.50
CA ALA A 47 -5.82 10.57 -16.12
C ALA A 47 -4.75 10.90 -17.18
N ASP A 48 -4.85 12.07 -17.83
CA ASP A 48 -3.97 12.43 -18.96
C ASP A 48 -2.88 13.45 -18.61
N ASP A 49 -3.02 14.20 -17.52
CA ASP A 49 -2.04 15.23 -17.12
C ASP A 49 -1.33 14.84 -15.82
N LEU A 50 -0.39 13.88 -15.93
CA LEU A 50 0.43 13.38 -14.82
C LEU A 50 1.56 14.36 -14.42
N SER A 51 1.30 15.66 -14.49
CA SER A 51 2.22 16.75 -14.14
C SER A 51 2.26 17.00 -12.63
N GLY A 52 2.49 15.93 -11.86
CA GLY A 52 2.61 15.97 -10.39
C GLY A 52 4.03 15.68 -9.88
N GLU A 53 4.29 16.08 -8.64
CA GLU A 53 5.52 15.75 -7.92
C GLU A 53 5.65 14.23 -7.76
N VAL A 54 6.86 13.70 -7.89
CA VAL A 54 7.12 12.27 -7.67
C VAL A 54 7.38 12.03 -6.20
N ILE A 55 6.57 11.20 -5.57
CA ILE A 55 6.80 10.74 -4.20
C ILE A 55 7.21 9.27 -4.19
N LEU A 56 8.14 8.92 -3.30
CA LEU A 56 8.59 7.54 -3.14
C LEU A 56 7.72 6.80 -2.10
N PRO A 57 7.49 5.49 -2.28
CA PRO A 57 6.89 4.68 -1.22
C PRO A 57 7.70 4.80 0.07
N ASN A 58 7.00 4.79 1.21
CA ASN A 58 7.61 4.86 2.54
C ASN A 58 8.45 6.13 2.80
N SER A 59 8.23 7.20 2.03
CA SER A 59 8.81 8.52 2.28
C SER A 59 7.83 9.42 3.06
N TYR A 60 8.37 10.47 3.67
CA TYR A 60 7.56 11.53 4.29
C TYR A 60 7.39 12.66 3.27
N TRP A 61 6.16 12.89 2.81
CA TRP A 61 5.86 13.79 1.69
C TRP A 61 4.61 14.66 1.89
N ALA A 62 3.74 14.33 2.85
CA ALA A 62 2.47 15.03 3.03
C ALA A 62 2.55 16.11 4.12
N ASP A 63 1.96 17.26 3.84
CA ASP A 63 1.73 18.32 4.81
C ASP A 63 0.46 18.08 5.64
N TRP A 64 0.45 18.65 6.85
CA TRP A 64 -0.71 18.60 7.74
C TRP A 64 -1.94 19.28 7.10
N GLN A 65 -3.10 18.62 7.18
CA GLN A 65 -4.39 19.13 6.70
C GLN A 65 -4.43 19.57 5.22
N ARG A 66 -3.62 18.93 4.37
CA ARG A 66 -3.61 19.21 2.93
C ARG A 66 -4.58 18.28 2.19
N ASN A 67 -5.43 18.85 1.32
CA ASN A 67 -6.16 18.05 0.33
C ASN A 67 -5.20 17.69 -0.81
N PHE A 68 -5.31 16.48 -1.35
CA PHE A 68 -4.44 16.06 -2.44
C PHE A 68 -5.05 14.93 -3.27
N ILE A 69 -4.50 14.76 -4.46
CA ILE A 69 -4.68 13.55 -5.26
C ILE A 69 -3.36 12.81 -5.32
N LEU A 70 -3.45 11.49 -5.19
CA LEU A 70 -2.34 10.59 -5.36
C LEU A 70 -2.64 9.63 -6.51
N HIS A 71 -1.80 9.69 -7.54
CA HIS A 71 -1.91 8.80 -8.69
C HIS A 71 -0.75 7.80 -8.67
N GLY A 72 -1.06 6.52 -8.80
CA GLY A 72 -0.08 5.44 -8.87
C GLY A 72 -0.54 4.39 -9.86
N ASN A 73 0.42 3.83 -10.58
CA ASN A 73 0.19 2.66 -11.41
C ASN A 73 0.89 1.48 -10.76
N PHE A 74 0.24 0.32 -10.76
CA PHE A 74 0.87 -0.93 -10.41
C PHE A 74 0.40 -2.01 -11.38
N CYS A 75 1.29 -2.95 -11.66
CA CYS A 75 0.98 -4.10 -12.49
C CYS A 75 1.22 -5.36 -11.67
N LEU A 76 0.24 -6.24 -11.64
CA LEU A 76 0.40 -7.57 -11.04
C LEU A 76 1.13 -8.46 -12.05
N PRO A 77 2.23 -9.13 -11.65
CA PRO A 77 2.91 -10.06 -12.54
C PRO A 77 1.98 -11.20 -12.97
N LEU A 78 2.02 -11.54 -14.27
CA LEU A 78 1.15 -12.57 -14.87
C LEU A 78 1.37 -13.97 -14.30
N ASP A 79 2.55 -14.23 -13.71
CA ASP A 79 2.92 -15.51 -13.11
C ASP A 79 2.40 -15.66 -11.66
N TRP A 80 1.70 -14.65 -11.13
CA TRP A 80 1.11 -14.70 -9.80
C TRP A 80 -0.27 -15.34 -9.86
N ASP A 81 -0.45 -16.35 -8.99
CA ASP A 81 -1.75 -16.96 -8.76
C ASP A 81 -2.73 -15.92 -8.21
N THR A 82 -3.77 -15.61 -9.00
CA THR A 82 -4.80 -14.61 -8.65
C THR A 82 -5.69 -15.07 -7.50
N ASP A 83 -5.72 -16.38 -7.21
CA ASP A 83 -6.51 -16.96 -6.12
C ASP A 83 -5.73 -16.99 -4.79
N SER A 84 -4.45 -16.59 -4.80
CA SER A 84 -3.60 -16.47 -3.62
C SER A 84 -3.61 -15.04 -3.05
N PRO A 85 -3.48 -14.86 -1.72
CA PRO A 85 -3.42 -13.53 -1.11
C PRO A 85 -2.15 -12.78 -1.53
N ILE A 86 -2.34 -11.61 -2.15
CA ILE A 86 -1.28 -10.72 -2.64
C ILE A 86 -1.28 -9.41 -1.84
N ALA A 87 -0.09 -8.89 -1.52
CA ALA A 87 0.07 -7.55 -0.94
C ALA A 87 0.94 -6.64 -1.80
N LEU A 88 0.57 -5.35 -1.81
CA LEU A 88 1.33 -4.23 -2.32
C LEU A 88 1.90 -3.43 -1.12
N PHE A 89 3.20 -3.07 -1.13
CA PHE A 89 3.89 -2.37 -0.03
C PHE A 89 5.06 -1.50 -0.52
#